data_AF-A0A8T5U6X1-F1
#
_entry.id   AF-A0A8T5U6X1-F1
#
_cell.length_a   1.000
_cell.length_b   1.000
_cell.length_c   1.000
_cell.angle_alpha   90.00
_cell.angle_beta   90.00
_cell.angle_gamma   90.00
#
_symmetry.space_group_name_H-M   'P 1'
#
loop_
_entity.id
_entity.type
_entity.pdbx_description
1 polymer ?
#
loop_
_entity_poly.entity_id
_entity_poly.type
_entity_poly.pdbx_seq_one_letter_code
_entity_poly.pdbx_strand_id
1 'polypeptide(L)'
;LYLEATGLPEIVTEEIQTAIWECKTINSTVVIVARAEQRMPVCGEYFQVRRARIIGAQGHSGHGTFPNVISSMAAGMDVTALITKEITMKEVPENLKLLQKDKENCKISVIID
;
A
#
# COMPACT_ATOMS: atom_id res chain seq x y z
N LEU A 1 8.47 -5.40 -8.70
CA LEU A 1 8.18 -4.98 -7.31
C LEU A 1 6.75 -5.43 -7.03
N TYR A 2 6.52 -6.09 -5.89
CA TYR A 2 5.17 -6.42 -5.42
C TYR A 2 4.95 -5.64 -4.12
N LEU A 3 3.83 -4.94 -4.01
CA LEU A 3 3.46 -4.18 -2.82
C LEU A 3 2.30 -4.89 -2.13
N GLU A 4 2.56 -5.49 -0.96
CA GLU A 4 1.53 -6.08 -0.12
C GLU A 4 0.96 -4.96 0.77
N ALA A 5 -0.20 -4.45 0.38
CA ALA A 5 -0.90 -3.36 1.05
C ALA A 5 -2.33 -3.75 1.49
N THR A 6 -2.69 -5.03 1.39
CA THR A 6 -4.04 -5.52 1.71
C THR A 6 -4.21 -5.82 3.19
N GLY A 7 -3.15 -6.24 3.88
CA GLY A 7 -3.22 -6.71 5.26
C GLY A 7 -3.87 -8.09 5.39
N LEU A 8 -3.97 -8.84 4.29
CA LEU A 8 -4.59 -10.17 4.22
C LEU A 8 -3.56 -11.21 3.73
N PRO A 9 -2.47 -11.46 4.49
CA PRO A 9 -1.36 -12.26 4.01
C PRO A 9 -1.74 -13.72 3.75
N GLU A 10 -2.73 -14.27 4.45
CA GLU A 10 -3.22 -15.65 4.20
C GLU A 10 -3.93 -15.79 2.85
N ILE A 11 -4.37 -14.69 2.23
CA ILE A 11 -5.08 -14.68 0.95
C ILE A 11 -4.12 -14.37 -0.19
N VAL A 12 -3.34 -13.29 -0.07
CA VAL A 12 -2.58 -12.74 -1.21
C VAL A 12 -1.18 -13.34 -1.38
N THR A 13 -0.63 -13.99 -0.35
CA THR A 13 0.78 -14.39 -0.39
C THR A 13 1.03 -15.54 -1.38
N GLU A 14 0.08 -16.46 -1.54
CA GLU A 14 0.20 -17.51 -2.56
C GLU A 14 0.25 -16.91 -3.97
N GLU A 15 -0.66 -15.98 -4.29
CA GLU A 15 -0.69 -15.32 -5.59
C GLU A 15 0.59 -14.51 -5.86
N ILE A 16 1.10 -13.78 -4.87
CA ILE A 16 2.38 -13.06 -4.98
C ILE A 16 3.53 -14.05 -5.29
N GLN A 17 3.56 -15.18 -4.61
CA GLN A 17 4.59 -16.20 -4.80
C GLN A 17 4.49 -16.85 -6.18
N THR A 18 3.30 -17.24 -6.62
CA THR A 18 3.06 -17.76 -7.97
C THR A 18 3.50 -16.75 -9.03
N ALA A 19 3.18 -15.47 -8.86
CA ALA A 19 3.63 -14.42 -9.77
C ALA A 19 5.17 -14.29 -9.81
N ILE A 20 5.87 -14.47 -8.68
CA ILE A 20 7.34 -14.49 -8.62
C ILE A 20 7.91 -15.70 -9.38
N TRP A 21 7.28 -16.86 -9.20
CA TRP A 21 7.69 -18.12 -9.83
C TRP A 21 7.55 -18.09 -11.35
N GLU A 22 6.38 -17.65 -11.83
CA GLU A 22 6.02 -17.59 -13.24
C GLU A 22 6.68 -16.41 -13.98
N CYS A 23 7.18 -15.41 -13.25
CA CYS A 23 7.86 -14.28 -13.85
C CYS A 23 9.02 -14.75 -14.74
N LYS A 24 9.26 -14.08 -15.88
CA LYS A 24 10.46 -14.36 -16.70
C LYS A 24 11.74 -13.75 -16.09
N THR A 25 11.60 -12.76 -15.21
CA THR A 25 12.72 -12.04 -14.58
C THR A 25 12.99 -12.54 -13.16
N ILE A 26 14.19 -12.30 -12.66
CA ILE A 26 14.62 -12.58 -11.28
C ILE A 26 14.74 -11.28 -10.48
N ASN A 27 15.03 -11.37 -9.18
CA ASN A 27 15.24 -10.23 -8.27
C ASN A 27 13.98 -9.45 -7.86
N SER A 28 12.82 -10.09 -7.93
CA SER A 28 11.59 -9.53 -7.38
C SER A 28 11.76 -9.14 -5.92
N THR A 29 11.22 -7.98 -5.55
CA THR A 29 11.14 -7.53 -4.16
C THR A 29 9.66 -7.43 -3.79
N VAL A 30 9.27 -8.13 -2.73
CA VAL A 30 7.97 -7.98 -2.07
C VAL A 30 8.15 -6.98 -0.94
N VAL A 31 7.37 -5.91 -0.93
CA VAL A 31 7.39 -4.89 0.12
C VAL A 31 6.07 -4.95 0.87
N ILE A 32 6.12 -5.25 2.17
CA ILE A 32 4.95 -5.32 3.05
C ILE A 32 4.78 -3.97 3.72
N VAL A 33 3.65 -3.31 3.48
CA VAL A 33 3.30 -2.01 4.07
C VAL A 33 2.03 -2.06 4.92
N ALA A 34 1.15 -3.03 4.68
CA ALA A 34 -0.02 -3.22 5.52
C ALA A 34 0.33 -3.93 6.83
N ARG A 35 -0.51 -3.72 7.85
CA ARG A 35 -0.41 -4.42 9.13
C ARG A 35 -1.37 -5.61 9.11
N ALA A 36 -0.88 -6.76 9.56
CA ALA A 36 -1.68 -7.96 9.76
C ALA A 36 -1.21 -8.65 11.04
N GLU A 37 -2.14 -9.29 11.76
CA GLU A 37 -1.82 -10.12 12.92
C GLU A 37 -1.46 -11.55 12.50
N GLN A 38 -2.04 -12.00 11.39
CA GLN A 38 -1.86 -13.32 10.82
C GLN A 38 -0.44 -13.54 10.34
N ARG A 39 0.01 -14.80 10.39
CA ARG A 39 1.32 -15.18 9.86
C ARG A 39 1.29 -15.19 8.34
N MET A 40 2.34 -14.65 7.73
CA MET A 40 2.51 -14.70 6.28
C MET A 40 3.12 -16.04 5.86
N PRO A 41 2.44 -16.88 5.05
CA PRO A 41 2.96 -18.17 4.62
C PRO A 41 3.99 -18.00 3.49
N VAL A 42 5.24 -18.42 3.71
CA VAL A 42 6.33 -18.24 2.74
C VAL A 42 6.97 -19.57 2.35
N CYS A 43 7.06 -19.84 1.06
CA CYS A 43 7.80 -20.94 0.45
C CYS A 43 9.21 -20.47 0.06
N GLY A 44 10.22 -20.91 0.81
CA GLY A 44 11.61 -20.47 0.61
C GLY A 44 12.18 -20.78 -0.79
N GLU A 45 11.76 -21.88 -1.42
CA GLU A 45 12.23 -22.29 -2.74
C GLU A 45 11.99 -21.21 -3.80
N TYR A 46 10.84 -20.54 -3.75
CA TYR A 46 10.47 -19.52 -4.72
C TYR A 46 11.44 -18.33 -4.63
N PHE A 47 11.84 -17.96 -3.40
CA PHE A 47 12.79 -16.88 -3.17
C PHE A 47 14.23 -17.27 -3.52
N GLN A 48 14.60 -18.53 -3.32
CA GLN A 48 15.91 -19.06 -3.72
C GLN A 48 16.05 -19.10 -5.25
N VAL A 49 15.14 -19.79 -5.94
CA VAL A 49 15.20 -20.01 -7.40
C VAL A 49 15.06 -18.69 -8.16
N ARG A 50 14.20 -17.78 -7.69
CA ARG A 50 13.94 -16.50 -8.36
C ARG A 50 14.80 -15.34 -7.85
N ARG A 51 15.72 -15.62 -6.91
CA ARG A 51 16.52 -14.61 -6.20
C ARG A 51 15.67 -13.45 -5.66
N ALA A 52 14.47 -13.76 -5.18
CA ALA A 52 13.53 -12.77 -4.68
C ALA A 52 13.84 -12.41 -3.22
N ARG A 53 13.25 -11.33 -2.72
CA ARG A 53 13.37 -10.90 -1.31
C ARG A 53 12.06 -10.33 -0.77
N ILE A 54 11.90 -10.37 0.55
CA ILE A 54 10.79 -9.75 1.28
C ILE A 54 11.35 -8.66 2.19
N ILE A 55 10.74 -7.47 2.17
CA ILE A 55 11.13 -6.32 2.98
C ILE A 55 9.88 -5.76 3.68
N GLY A 56 9.96 -5.50 4.98
CA GLY A 56 8.95 -4.75 5.70
C GLY A 56 9.23 -3.24 5.64
N ALA A 57 8.20 -2.42 5.51
CA ALA A 57 8.32 -0.97 5.52
C ALA A 57 7.21 -0.34 6.38
N GLN A 58 7.60 0.61 7.24
CA GLN A 58 6.67 1.31 8.12
C GLN A 58 7.10 2.76 8.33
N GLY A 59 6.12 3.66 8.33
CA GLY A 59 6.37 5.09 8.46
C GLY A 59 6.86 5.72 7.16
N HIS A 60 7.20 7.00 7.23
CA HIS A 60 7.49 7.83 6.06
C HIS A 60 8.60 8.86 6.29
N SER A 61 9.15 8.94 7.50
CA SER A 61 10.13 9.95 7.89
C SER A 61 11.55 9.57 7.43
N GLY A 62 12.43 10.57 7.33
CA GLY A 62 13.83 10.37 6.92
C GLY A 62 14.03 10.25 5.40
N HIS A 63 15.26 9.97 4.99
CA HIS A 63 15.67 9.70 3.59
C HIS A 63 15.25 10.74 2.53
N GLY A 64 14.87 11.95 2.95
CA GLY A 64 14.32 12.96 2.05
C GLY A 64 12.95 12.60 1.46
N THR A 65 12.19 11.68 2.06
CA THR A 65 10.91 11.21 1.50
C THR A 65 9.93 12.35 1.25
N PHE A 66 9.73 13.24 2.23
CA PHE A 66 8.82 14.38 2.09
C PHE A 66 9.22 15.35 0.96
N PRO A 67 10.44 15.91 0.93
CA PRO A 67 10.83 16.81 -0.15
C PRO A 67 10.82 16.13 -1.52
N ASN A 68 11.13 14.84 -1.59
CA ASN A 68 11.08 14.08 -2.85
C ASN A 68 9.65 13.93 -3.37
N VAL A 69 8.68 13.57 -2.50
CA VAL A 69 7.27 13.46 -2.90
C VAL A 69 6.71 14.82 -3.32
N ILE A 70 7.02 15.89 -2.58
CA ILE A 70 6.62 17.26 -2.94
C ILE A 70 7.20 17.62 -4.33
N SER A 71 8.46 17.30 -4.57
CA SER A 71 9.11 17.56 -5.87
C SER A 71 8.45 16.75 -6.99
N SER A 72 8.12 15.47 -6.75
CA SER A 72 7.39 14.64 -7.72
C SER A 72 6.01 15.20 -8.04
N MET A 73 5.28 15.68 -7.03
CA MET A 73 3.97 16.33 -7.24
C MET A 73 4.11 17.62 -8.04
N ALA A 74 5.09 18.47 -7.69
CA ALA A 74 5.40 19.68 -8.45
C ALA A 74 5.82 19.38 -9.90
N ALA A 75 6.45 18.22 -10.16
CA ALA A 75 6.83 17.76 -11.49
C ALA A 75 5.68 17.09 -12.28
N GLY A 76 4.48 17.00 -11.71
CA GLY A 76 3.27 16.51 -12.41
C GLY A 76 2.69 15.20 -11.90
N MET A 77 3.20 14.63 -10.79
CA MET A 77 2.53 13.51 -10.13
C MET A 77 1.26 14.01 -9.41
N ASP A 78 0.11 13.83 -10.04
CA ASP A 78 -1.18 14.18 -9.45
C ASP A 78 -1.74 13.01 -8.60
N VAL A 79 -1.89 13.26 -7.29
CA VAL A 79 -2.49 12.32 -6.33
C VAL A 79 -3.89 12.76 -5.89
N THR A 80 -4.38 13.91 -6.37
CA THR A 80 -5.69 14.47 -5.98
C THR A 80 -6.85 13.60 -6.49
N ALA A 81 -6.64 12.84 -7.57
CA ALA A 81 -7.59 11.85 -8.07
C ALA A 81 -7.98 10.76 -7.06
N LEU A 82 -7.18 10.55 -5.99
CA LEU A 82 -7.54 9.64 -4.90
C LEU A 82 -8.62 10.21 -3.98
N ILE A 83 -8.78 11.54 -3.94
CA ILE A 83 -9.80 12.21 -3.12
C ILE A 83 -11.17 11.98 -3.77
N THR A 84 -12.00 11.18 -3.13
CA THR A 84 -13.35 10.84 -3.63
C THR A 84 -14.44 11.72 -3.05
N LYS A 85 -14.17 12.39 -1.91
CA LYS A 85 -15.12 13.27 -1.24
C LYS A 85 -14.39 14.31 -0.40
N GLU A 86 -14.90 15.54 -0.44
CA GLU A 86 -14.49 16.63 0.45
C GLU A 86 -15.60 16.93 1.45
N ILE A 87 -15.22 17.19 2.70
CA ILE A 87 -16.16 17.44 3.81
C ILE A 87 -15.69 18.58 4.69
N THR A 88 -16.60 19.13 5.48
CA THR A 88 -16.29 20.08 6.55
C THR A 88 -15.91 19.37 7.85
N MET A 89 -15.30 20.10 8.79
CA MET A 89 -14.97 19.59 10.13
C MET A 89 -16.17 19.01 10.89
N LYS A 90 -17.39 19.55 10.68
CA LYS A 90 -18.61 19.09 11.36
C LYS A 90 -19.07 17.71 10.90
N GLU A 91 -18.73 17.33 9.67
CA GLU A 91 -19.16 16.07 9.04
C GLU A 91 -18.21 14.90 9.34
N VAL A 92 -17.05 15.16 9.95
CA VAL A 92 -16.04 14.13 10.27
C VAL A 92 -16.62 12.96 11.07
N PRO A 93 -17.39 13.15 12.17
CA PRO A 93 -17.88 12.02 12.97
C PRO A 93 -18.79 11.06 12.20
N GLU A 94 -19.60 11.58 11.27
CA GLU A 94 -20.48 10.76 10.43
C GLU A 94 -19.67 9.99 9.38
N ASN A 95 -18.75 10.66 8.68
CA ASN A 95 -17.95 10.04 7.64
C ASN A 95 -16.96 9.00 8.20
N LEU A 96 -16.48 9.16 9.44
CA LEU A 96 -15.71 8.11 10.12
C LEU A 96 -16.51 6.83 10.34
N LYS A 97 -17.82 6.93 10.66
CA LYS A 97 -18.70 5.75 10.79
C LYS A 97 -19.00 5.14 9.42
N LEU A 98 -19.20 5.98 8.40
CA LEU A 98 -19.42 5.55 7.02
C LEU A 98 -18.26 4.68 6.52
N LEU A 99 -17.01 5.14 6.69
CA LEU A 99 -15.79 4.46 6.21
C LEU A 99 -15.53 3.08 6.84
N GLN A 100 -16.27 2.68 7.88
CA GLN A 100 -16.18 1.32 8.43
C GLN A 100 -16.81 0.26 7.52
N LYS A 101 -17.73 0.68 6.63
CA LYS A 101 -18.49 -0.22 5.75
C LYS A 101 -18.44 0.18 4.29
N ASP A 102 -18.20 1.46 4.04
CA ASP A 102 -18.14 2.01 2.70
C ASP A 102 -16.90 1.49 1.95
N LYS A 103 -17.15 0.98 0.74
CA LYS A 103 -16.11 0.49 -0.18
C LYS A 103 -15.99 1.37 -1.41
N GLU A 104 -16.81 2.42 -1.53
CA GLU A 104 -16.83 3.32 -2.67
C GLU A 104 -15.84 4.50 -2.47
N ASN A 105 -15.76 5.08 -1.26
CA ASN A 105 -14.81 6.16 -1.02
C ASN A 105 -13.40 5.65 -0.73
N CYS A 106 -12.44 6.08 -1.54
CA CYS A 106 -11.01 5.79 -1.34
C CYS A 106 -10.40 6.71 -0.27
N LYS A 107 -10.57 8.02 -0.44
CA LYS A 107 -10.04 9.04 0.49
C LYS A 107 -11.05 10.17 0.63
N ILE A 108 -11.46 10.42 1.87
CA ILE A 108 -12.23 11.61 2.25
C ILE A 108 -11.27 12.64 2.85
N SER A 109 -11.33 13.87 2.34
CA SER A 109 -10.49 14.99 2.78
C SER A 109 -11.34 16.04 3.50
N VAL A 110 -10.82 16.57 4.60
CA VAL A 110 -11.47 17.65 5.32
C VAL A 110 -10.93 18.98 4.84
N ILE A 111 -11.82 19.89 4.44
CA ILE A 111 -11.48 21.26 4.10
C ILE A 111 -11.70 22.12 5.35
N ILE A 112 -10.65 22.84 5.75
CA ILE A 112 -10.64 23.72 6.91
C ILE A 112 -10.55 25.15 6.37
N ASP A 113 -11.65 25.90 6.53
CA ASP A 113 -11.70 27.34 6.29
C ASP A 113 -11.09 28.12 7.48
#